data_AF-A0A8T4YQ77-F1
#
_entry.id   AF-A0A8T4YQ77-F1
#
_cell.length_a   1.000
_cell.length_b   1.000
_cell.length_c   1.000
_cell.angle_alpha   90.00
_cell.angle_beta   90.00
_cell.angle_gamma   90.00
#
_symmetry.space_group_name_H-M   'P 1'
#
loop_
_entity.id
_entity.type
_entity.pdbx_description
1 polymer ?
#
loop_
_entity_poly.entity_id
_entity_poly.type
_entity_poly.pdbx_seq_one_letter_code
_entity_poly.pdbx_strand_id
1 'polypeptide(L)'
;GTVSSEWVCPKNEEVRRYVKSLISEVALKYDVDGVHLDYIRYPNRTYCYCNKCKESWVSEHPDEPWPPEPTDPTWIKMRQDVITSFVEETRMMLKGINPKIRLSAAVFPVPKDAINNRMQNYPVWAANGTVDFIAPMTYSNVSCGSEIENWLKEIVKVVNGKTFVYAGIGLHKLLETPDPIEEFKKQVNVTRKFVHGYVLFRYGLLEPFKEDIEQVNVQPAIPPHVPGPSIVQVYINKEDVKDFKIEVLNPEYSPSDATITGIEVGLEGELFEVVETEPPIEDGILIPRGESLNITCWKLRKGDAHFSWREIASMFSGEIVTIHVLFQEFPAVSREVKLPYVKLYITPEFDAKVSFRRFNITITNDHLSEVNLTIRDVLVFGVNIEYMVPDVRTGLVTIQPNESICFRFNGSWHGVVKTTISVLTAQGYVFREVIELEAAYALILSVDFYEEHPDYFNVTVYNLPESDVYVNVTKITCKLANGTIIERHYPSVGIMPNSTLTLKFDMDWTGHMGEIIEVQAYFLQDFETSPFSAEVVPEFSFTLLLITFISASLIVAILKKRSRKYKGKI
;
A
#
# COMPACT_ATOMS: atom_id res chain seq x y z
N GLY A 1 47.94 1.73 28.31
CA GLY A 1 46.86 1.03 29.01
C GLY A 1 46.65 1.62 30.40
N THR A 2 45.51 1.35 31.04
CA THR A 2 45.16 1.88 32.37
C THR A 2 44.71 0.79 33.35
N VAL A 3 44.74 1.14 34.63
CA VAL A 3 44.09 0.44 35.75
C VAL A 3 43.10 1.42 36.41
N SER A 4 42.05 0.92 37.04
CA SER A 4 40.96 1.74 37.62
C SER A 4 40.55 1.16 38.98
N SER A 5 40.17 2.03 39.91
CA SER A 5 39.52 1.65 41.18
C SER A 5 38.03 1.39 41.03
N GLU A 6 37.41 1.80 39.92
CA GLU A 6 35.98 1.63 39.65
C GLU A 6 35.67 0.33 38.90
N TRP A 7 36.66 -0.25 38.22
CA TRP A 7 36.51 -1.46 37.42
C TRP A 7 37.44 -2.55 37.91
N VAL A 8 36.87 -3.74 38.10
CA VAL A 8 37.62 -4.96 38.44
C VAL A 8 38.12 -5.66 37.18
N CYS A 9 39.29 -6.30 37.26
CA CYS A 9 39.86 -7.03 36.13
C CYS A 9 39.08 -8.34 35.88
N PRO A 10 38.45 -8.56 34.70
CA PRO A 10 37.68 -9.76 34.40
C PRO A 10 38.51 -11.05 34.35
N LYS A 11 39.83 -10.92 34.22
CA LYS A 11 40.80 -12.03 34.24
C LYS A 11 41.18 -12.45 35.66
N ASN A 12 40.85 -11.67 36.68
CA ASN A 12 41.12 -12.07 38.05
C ASN A 12 40.13 -13.15 38.49
N GLU A 13 40.61 -14.39 38.63
CA GLU A 13 39.81 -15.54 39.06
C GLU A 13 39.07 -15.34 40.39
N GLU A 14 39.64 -14.62 41.34
CA GLU A 14 38.99 -14.34 42.62
C GLU A 14 37.76 -13.46 42.42
N VAL A 15 37.88 -12.42 41.58
CA VAL A 15 36.75 -11.58 41.17
C VAL A 15 35.69 -12.41 40.45
N ARG A 16 36.10 -13.24 39.48
CA ARG A 16 35.16 -14.12 38.75
C ARG A 16 34.40 -15.04 39.70
N ARG A 17 35.10 -15.66 40.66
CA ARG A 17 34.52 -16.54 41.67
C ARG A 17 33.52 -15.79 42.55
N TYR A 18 33.90 -14.59 43.00
CA TYR A 18 33.03 -13.74 43.81
C TYR A 18 31.75 -13.34 43.04
N VAL A 19 31.87 -12.83 41.82
CA VAL A 19 30.71 -12.44 40.99
C VAL A 19 29.80 -13.64 40.71
N LYS A 20 30.37 -14.81 40.34
CA LYS A 20 29.57 -16.03 40.16
C LYS A 20 28.89 -16.49 41.45
N SER A 21 29.51 -16.29 42.61
CA SER A 21 28.87 -16.63 43.90
C SER A 21 27.64 -15.78 44.17
N LEU A 22 27.66 -14.49 43.81
CA LEU A 22 26.50 -13.60 43.91
C LEU A 22 25.39 -14.02 42.92
N ILE A 23 25.75 -14.33 41.67
CA ILE A 23 24.79 -14.83 40.67
C ILE A 23 24.16 -16.15 41.13
N SER A 24 24.98 -17.06 41.66
CA SER A 24 24.54 -18.35 42.18
C SER A 24 23.62 -18.18 43.39
N GLU A 25 23.94 -17.26 44.30
CA GLU A 25 23.07 -16.94 45.43
C GLU A 25 21.69 -16.47 44.97
N VAL A 26 21.61 -15.57 43.97
CA VAL A 26 20.33 -15.12 43.40
C VAL A 26 19.55 -16.30 42.84
N ALA A 27 20.19 -17.14 42.04
CA ALA A 27 19.55 -18.29 41.39
C ALA A 27 19.14 -19.42 42.35
N LEU A 28 19.80 -19.54 43.51
CA LEU A 28 19.52 -20.60 44.49
C LEU A 28 18.52 -20.18 45.56
N LYS A 29 18.55 -18.91 45.99
CA LYS A 29 17.77 -18.45 47.15
C LYS A 29 16.47 -17.74 46.77
N TYR A 30 16.32 -17.31 45.53
CA TYR A 30 15.15 -16.56 45.08
C TYR A 30 14.49 -17.29 43.90
N ASP A 31 13.17 -17.23 43.85
CA ASP A 31 12.39 -17.73 42.72
C ASP A 31 12.44 -16.71 41.59
N VAL A 32 13.41 -16.87 40.68
CA VAL A 32 13.65 -15.98 39.55
C VAL A 32 13.55 -16.73 38.23
N ASP A 33 12.91 -16.11 37.24
CA ASP A 33 12.81 -16.65 35.88
C ASP A 33 14.12 -16.57 35.09
N GLY A 34 15.04 -15.69 35.52
CA GLY A 34 16.27 -15.44 34.79
C GLY A 34 17.27 -14.53 35.51
N VAL A 35 18.49 -14.52 34.97
CA VAL A 35 19.59 -13.64 35.35
C VAL A 35 19.93 -12.74 34.17
N HIS A 36 20.00 -11.43 34.41
CA HIS A 36 20.41 -10.43 33.43
C HIS A 36 21.79 -9.88 33.78
N LEU A 37 22.76 -10.07 32.89
CA LEU A 37 24.13 -9.58 33.07
C LEU A 37 24.25 -8.14 32.59
N ASP A 38 24.35 -7.21 33.52
CA ASP A 38 24.74 -5.84 33.25
C ASP A 38 26.26 -5.66 33.43
N TYR A 39 26.86 -4.68 32.74
CA TYR A 39 28.29 -4.36 32.79
C TYR A 39 29.26 -5.51 32.44
N ILE A 40 28.79 -6.58 31.77
CA ILE A 40 29.62 -7.71 31.33
C ILE A 40 30.51 -7.36 30.11
N ARG A 41 31.54 -6.55 30.37
CA ARG A 41 32.41 -5.93 29.37
C ARG A 41 33.65 -5.27 29.99
N TYR A 42 34.56 -4.82 29.15
CA TYR A 42 35.58 -3.84 29.52
C TYR A 42 35.02 -2.40 29.38
N PRO A 43 35.47 -1.43 30.20
CA PRO A 43 35.03 -0.05 30.10
C PRO A 43 35.47 0.61 28.79
N ASN A 44 36.62 0.24 28.25
CA ASN A 44 37.13 0.73 26.97
C ASN A 44 38.33 -0.14 26.55
N ARG A 45 38.84 0.09 25.33
CA ARG A 45 39.98 -0.67 24.79
C ARG A 45 41.30 -0.48 25.52
N THR A 46 41.47 0.59 26.29
CA THR A 46 42.73 0.87 27.00
C THR A 46 42.77 0.27 28.41
N TYR A 47 41.70 -0.39 28.84
CA TYR A 47 41.63 -1.20 30.07
C TYR A 47 41.60 -2.70 29.70
N CYS A 48 42.14 -3.66 30.45
CA CYS A 48 42.90 -3.59 31.70
C CYS A 48 44.36 -3.98 31.43
N TYR A 49 45.32 -3.27 32.02
CA TYR A 49 46.76 -3.58 31.91
C TYR A 49 47.39 -3.87 33.27
N CYS A 50 46.70 -4.62 34.13
CA CYS A 50 47.22 -5.04 35.44
C CYS A 50 48.25 -6.17 35.34
N ASN A 51 48.90 -6.52 36.46
CA ASN A 51 49.91 -7.60 36.51
C ASN A 51 49.37 -8.95 36.02
N LYS A 52 48.13 -9.33 36.33
CA LYS A 52 47.54 -10.58 35.79
C LYS A 52 47.38 -10.57 34.27
N CYS A 53 47.07 -9.41 33.68
CA CYS A 53 47.03 -9.24 32.23
C CYS A 53 48.43 -9.39 31.62
N LYS A 54 49.45 -8.83 32.29
CA LYS A 54 50.85 -8.94 31.89
C LYS A 54 51.32 -10.40 31.90
N GLU A 55 51.11 -11.08 33.02
CA GLU A 55 51.53 -12.47 33.22
C GLU A 55 50.97 -13.39 32.13
N SER A 56 49.66 -13.27 31.84
CA SER A 56 49.06 -14.05 30.77
C SER A 56 49.56 -13.66 29.37
N TRP A 57 49.72 -12.36 29.08
CA TRP A 57 50.23 -11.94 27.77
C TRP A 57 51.61 -12.51 27.52
N VAL A 58 52.53 -12.34 28.47
CA VAL A 58 53.91 -12.84 28.37
C VAL A 58 53.95 -14.37 28.34
N SER A 59 53.02 -15.05 29.02
CA SER A 59 52.95 -16.51 28.98
C SER A 59 52.44 -17.07 27.65
N GLU A 60 51.45 -16.42 27.03
CA GLU A 60 50.83 -16.89 25.79
C GLU A 60 51.57 -16.37 24.54
N HIS A 61 52.27 -15.24 24.67
CA HIS A 61 52.97 -14.53 23.60
C HIS A 61 54.37 -14.07 24.08
N PRO A 62 55.30 -15.02 24.33
CA PRO A 62 56.61 -14.71 24.95
C PRO A 62 57.51 -13.82 24.08
N ASP A 63 57.30 -13.85 22.76
CA ASP A 63 58.10 -13.09 21.78
C ASP A 63 57.52 -11.69 21.50
N GLU A 64 56.34 -11.36 22.04
CA GLU A 64 55.66 -10.08 21.81
C GLU A 64 55.90 -9.09 22.97
N PRO A 65 56.05 -7.78 22.69
CA PRO A 65 56.31 -6.79 23.73
C PRO A 65 55.11 -6.57 24.65
N TRP A 66 55.37 -6.33 25.93
CA TRP A 66 54.37 -5.82 26.88
C TRP A 66 54.55 -4.32 27.13
N PRO A 67 53.46 -3.52 27.16
CA PRO A 67 52.08 -3.91 26.87
C PRO A 67 51.77 -3.93 25.36
N PRO A 68 50.87 -4.81 24.88
CA PRO A 68 50.37 -4.73 23.51
C PRO A 68 49.56 -3.45 23.28
N GLU A 69 49.57 -2.98 22.03
CA GLU A 69 48.75 -1.85 21.63
C GLU A 69 47.26 -2.15 21.87
N PRO A 70 46.46 -1.18 22.36
CA PRO A 70 45.02 -1.38 22.59
C PRO A 70 44.23 -1.84 21.36
N THR A 71 44.75 -1.56 20.16
CA THR A 71 44.20 -1.92 18.85
C THR A 71 44.70 -3.25 18.30
N ASP A 72 45.65 -3.91 18.97
CA ASP A 72 46.17 -5.19 18.55
C ASP A 72 45.04 -6.25 18.48
N PRO A 73 44.81 -6.89 17.32
CA PRO A 73 43.72 -7.84 17.15
C PRO A 73 43.83 -9.07 18.06
N THR A 74 45.04 -9.55 18.31
CA THR A 74 45.31 -10.69 19.21
C THR A 74 44.97 -10.31 20.64
N TRP A 75 45.37 -9.13 21.09
CA TRP A 75 45.04 -8.60 22.41
C TRP A 75 43.54 -8.34 22.60
N ILE A 76 42.87 -7.84 21.56
CA ILE A 76 41.42 -7.66 21.54
C ILE A 76 40.73 -9.03 21.66
N LYS A 77 41.15 -10.02 20.87
CA LYS A 77 40.58 -11.38 20.88
C LYS A 77 40.74 -12.07 22.23
N MET A 78 41.95 -12.07 22.81
CA MET A 78 42.20 -12.66 24.13
C MET A 78 41.27 -12.08 25.20
N ARG A 79 41.03 -10.75 25.19
CA ARG A 79 40.13 -10.12 26.16
C ARG A 79 38.65 -10.40 25.89
N GLN A 80 38.25 -10.56 24.62
CA GLN A 80 36.91 -11.06 24.28
C GLN A 80 36.70 -12.47 24.84
N ASP A 81 37.71 -13.34 24.76
CA ASP A 81 37.63 -14.72 25.25
C ASP A 81 37.51 -14.78 26.77
N VAL A 82 38.14 -13.83 27.49
CA VAL A 82 37.96 -13.69 28.95
C VAL A 82 36.51 -13.35 29.32
N ILE A 83 35.84 -12.44 28.60
CA ILE A 83 34.43 -12.14 28.85
C ILE A 83 33.55 -13.31 28.41
N THR A 84 33.79 -13.86 27.22
CA THR A 84 32.98 -14.96 26.66
C THR A 84 33.00 -16.19 27.55
N SER A 85 34.17 -16.63 28.01
CA SER A 85 34.29 -17.74 28.96
C SER A 85 33.53 -17.46 30.27
N PHE A 86 33.47 -16.22 30.74
CA PHE A 86 32.69 -15.89 31.95
C PHE A 86 31.20 -16.12 31.73
N VAL A 87 30.68 -15.67 30.59
CA VAL A 87 29.26 -15.84 30.23
C VAL A 87 28.93 -17.33 30.06
N GLU A 88 29.83 -18.10 29.44
CA GLU A 88 29.69 -19.56 29.27
C GLU A 88 29.73 -20.30 30.61
N GLU A 89 30.70 -20.01 31.47
CA GLU A 89 30.77 -20.55 32.83
C GLU A 89 29.50 -20.21 33.63
N THR A 90 28.97 -18.99 33.49
CA THR A 90 27.73 -18.56 34.14
C THR A 90 26.54 -19.35 33.62
N ARG A 91 26.43 -19.54 32.29
CA ARG A 91 25.37 -20.37 31.70
C ARG A 91 25.42 -21.80 32.22
N MET A 92 26.59 -22.44 32.21
CA MET A 92 26.75 -23.80 32.69
C MET A 92 26.34 -23.93 34.16
N MET A 93 26.78 -22.98 35.00
CA MET A 93 26.41 -22.91 36.40
C MET A 93 24.89 -22.80 36.59
N LEU A 94 24.23 -21.87 35.88
CA LEU A 94 22.78 -21.67 35.99
C LEU A 94 22.00 -22.90 35.52
N LYS A 95 22.39 -23.53 34.41
CA LYS A 95 21.78 -24.79 33.94
C LYS A 95 21.90 -25.91 34.96
N GLY A 96 23.02 -25.99 35.68
CA GLY A 96 23.22 -26.96 36.76
C GLY A 96 22.37 -26.69 38.01
N ILE A 97 22.01 -25.43 38.27
CA ILE A 97 21.11 -25.04 39.37
C ILE A 97 19.65 -25.30 38.99
N ASN A 98 19.19 -24.71 37.89
CA ASN A 98 17.86 -24.89 37.36
C ASN A 98 17.87 -24.61 35.85
N PRO A 99 17.60 -25.62 35.00
CA PRO A 99 17.67 -25.46 33.54
C PRO A 99 16.61 -24.49 32.97
N LYS A 100 15.60 -24.09 33.76
CA LYS A 100 14.59 -23.11 33.37
C LYS A 100 15.06 -21.66 33.52
N ILE A 101 16.11 -21.39 34.31
CA ILE A 101 16.62 -20.04 34.53
C ILE A 101 17.25 -19.53 33.24
N ARG A 102 16.70 -18.43 32.74
CA ARG A 102 17.20 -17.77 31.53
C ARG A 102 18.44 -16.93 31.83
N LEU A 103 19.34 -16.79 30.86
CA LEU A 103 20.49 -15.88 30.92
C LEU A 103 20.39 -14.86 29.79
N SER A 104 20.54 -13.59 30.14
CA SER A 104 20.58 -12.49 29.18
C SER A 104 21.68 -11.50 29.52
N ALA A 105 21.96 -10.57 28.61
CA ALA A 105 22.97 -9.54 28.83
C ALA A 105 22.60 -8.19 28.19
N ALA A 106 22.92 -7.10 28.88
CA ALA A 106 22.89 -5.75 28.31
C ALA A 106 24.12 -5.53 27.42
N VAL A 107 23.90 -5.18 26.14
CA VAL A 107 24.99 -5.06 25.15
C VAL A 107 25.05 -3.70 24.47
N PHE A 108 26.22 -3.28 24.02
CA PHE A 108 26.34 -2.06 23.22
C PHE A 108 25.64 -2.21 21.86
N PRO A 109 24.94 -1.18 21.37
CA PRO A 109 24.08 -1.29 20.19
C PRO A 109 24.87 -1.32 18.86
N VAL A 110 26.14 -0.92 18.86
CA VAL A 110 27.01 -0.97 17.67
C VAL A 110 27.91 -2.20 17.77
N PRO A 111 27.70 -3.27 16.97
CA PRO A 111 28.47 -4.52 17.08
C PRO A 111 29.99 -4.30 17.03
N LYS A 112 30.44 -3.42 16.13
CA LYS A 112 31.86 -3.09 15.97
C LYS A 112 32.45 -2.42 17.22
N ASP A 113 31.70 -1.55 17.91
CA ASP A 113 32.13 -0.94 19.18
C ASP A 113 32.12 -1.97 20.30
N ALA A 114 31.04 -2.75 20.41
CA ALA A 114 30.89 -3.79 21.41
C ALA A 114 32.09 -4.77 21.38
N ILE A 115 32.44 -5.26 20.19
CA ILE A 115 33.51 -6.24 20.00
C ILE A 115 34.91 -5.62 20.23
N ASN A 116 35.19 -4.46 19.63
CA ASN A 116 36.57 -3.94 19.57
C ASN A 116 36.93 -2.94 20.67
N ASN A 117 35.94 -2.33 21.32
CA ASN A 117 36.14 -1.32 22.36
C ASN A 117 35.67 -1.78 23.74
N ARG A 118 34.74 -2.72 23.80
CA ARG A 118 34.14 -3.22 25.04
C ARG A 118 34.42 -4.71 25.28
N MET A 119 35.00 -5.39 24.30
CA MET A 119 35.32 -6.83 24.34
C MET A 119 34.07 -7.68 24.61
N GLN A 120 32.92 -7.19 24.15
CA GLN A 120 31.61 -7.77 24.33
C GLN A 120 31.19 -8.45 23.01
N ASN A 121 31.61 -9.70 22.83
CA ASN A 121 31.36 -10.46 21.61
C ASN A 121 30.03 -11.24 21.69
N TYR A 122 28.93 -10.51 21.79
CA TYR A 122 27.60 -11.09 21.84
C TYR A 122 27.17 -11.89 20.59
N PRO A 123 27.72 -11.67 19.37
CA PRO A 123 27.43 -12.56 18.23
C PRO A 123 27.89 -14.00 18.50
N VAL A 124 29.04 -14.21 19.14
CA VAL A 124 29.49 -15.55 19.56
C VAL A 124 28.57 -16.11 20.63
N TRP A 125 28.13 -15.30 21.60
CA TRP A 125 27.23 -15.75 22.66
C TRP A 125 25.86 -16.17 22.10
N ALA A 126 25.37 -15.46 21.09
CA ALA A 126 24.15 -15.81 20.36
C ALA A 126 24.33 -17.11 19.57
N ALA A 127 25.41 -17.21 18.78
CA ALA A 127 25.68 -18.39 17.94
C ALA A 127 25.83 -19.68 18.77
N ASN A 128 26.45 -19.58 19.96
CA ASN A 128 26.64 -20.71 20.86
C ASN A 128 25.39 -21.04 21.70
N GLY A 129 24.33 -20.23 21.63
CA GLY A 129 23.17 -20.36 22.53
C GLY A 129 23.53 -20.12 24.00
N THR A 130 24.59 -19.35 24.27
CA THR A 130 25.05 -19.04 25.63
C THR A 130 24.07 -18.13 26.35
N VAL A 131 23.40 -17.22 25.62
CA VAL A 131 22.35 -16.33 26.14
C VAL A 131 21.01 -16.66 25.47
N ASP A 132 19.91 -16.60 26.24
CA ASP A 132 18.55 -16.79 25.73
C ASP A 132 18.07 -15.55 24.96
N PHE A 133 18.55 -14.37 25.37
CA PHE A 133 18.34 -13.13 24.65
C PHE A 133 19.43 -12.10 24.98
N ILE A 134 19.58 -11.12 24.09
CA ILE A 134 20.38 -9.91 24.34
C ILE A 134 19.48 -8.68 24.44
N ALA A 135 19.91 -7.70 25.23
CA ALA A 135 19.27 -6.40 25.34
C ALA A 135 20.23 -5.30 24.89
N PRO A 136 20.28 -4.96 23.58
CA PRO A 136 21.13 -3.87 23.10
C PRO A 136 20.65 -2.54 23.65
N MET A 137 21.54 -1.76 24.27
CA MET A 137 21.24 -0.45 24.83
C MET A 137 21.14 0.60 23.71
N THR A 138 20.07 0.56 22.91
CA THR A 138 19.76 1.52 21.83
C THR A 138 19.30 2.87 22.40
N TYR A 139 20.01 3.39 23.38
CA TYR A 139 19.66 4.63 24.07
C TYR A 139 20.03 5.83 23.18
N SER A 140 19.02 6.46 22.59
CA SER A 140 19.16 7.68 21.80
C SER A 140 18.06 8.68 22.16
N ASN A 141 18.35 9.97 21.96
CA ASN A 141 17.41 11.08 22.11
C ASN A 141 16.85 11.55 20.74
N VAL A 142 17.08 10.79 19.66
CA VAL A 142 16.55 11.08 18.32
C VAL A 142 16.08 9.79 17.63
N SER A 143 14.79 9.73 17.27
CA SER A 143 14.18 8.61 16.52
C SER A 143 14.12 8.88 15.03
N CYS A 144 14.14 10.15 14.60
CA CYS A 144 14.04 10.52 13.21
C CYS A 144 15.41 10.41 12.51
N GLY A 145 15.54 9.46 11.58
CA GLY A 145 16.65 9.44 10.61
C GLY A 145 17.81 8.49 10.93
N SER A 146 17.52 7.19 10.95
CA SER A 146 18.46 6.06 10.72
C SER A 146 19.29 5.50 11.88
N GLU A 147 19.53 6.20 13.00
CA GLU A 147 20.50 5.67 13.99
C GLU A 147 20.06 4.37 14.67
N ILE A 148 18.90 4.37 15.35
CA ILE A 148 18.35 3.17 16.00
C ILE A 148 18.08 2.07 14.97
N GLU A 149 17.46 2.43 13.85
CA GLU A 149 17.17 1.49 12.76
C GLU A 149 18.44 0.82 12.21
N ASN A 150 19.51 1.59 11.96
CA ASN A 150 20.78 1.05 11.48
C ASN A 150 21.43 0.14 12.52
N TRP A 151 21.40 0.52 13.81
CA TRP A 151 21.89 -0.34 14.88
C TRP A 151 21.13 -1.67 14.91
N LEU A 152 19.80 -1.62 14.87
CA LEU A 152 18.96 -2.82 14.88
C LEU A 152 19.20 -3.70 13.64
N LYS A 153 19.32 -3.12 12.45
CA LYS A 153 19.67 -3.86 11.21
C LYS A 153 21.00 -4.60 11.33
N GLU A 154 22.04 -3.92 11.83
CA GLU A 154 23.35 -4.54 12.05
C GLU A 154 23.31 -5.60 13.15
N ILE A 155 22.57 -5.37 14.25
CA ILE A 155 22.39 -6.36 15.32
C ILE A 155 21.70 -7.61 14.79
N VAL A 156 20.58 -7.47 14.08
CA VAL A 156 19.83 -8.60 13.51
C VAL A 156 20.71 -9.40 12.56
N LYS A 157 21.52 -8.72 11.73
CA LYS A 157 22.47 -9.35 10.83
C LYS A 157 23.53 -10.18 11.55
N VAL A 158 24.16 -9.65 12.61
CA VAL A 158 25.23 -10.38 13.33
C VAL A 158 24.69 -11.46 14.26
N VAL A 159 23.46 -11.30 14.78
CA VAL A 159 22.78 -12.32 15.60
C VAL A 159 22.23 -13.44 14.72
N ASN A 160 21.80 -13.12 13.49
CA ASN A 160 21.35 -14.08 12.48
C ASN A 160 20.29 -15.07 13.01
N GLY A 161 19.32 -14.55 13.76
CA GLY A 161 18.22 -15.33 14.35
C GLY A 161 18.64 -16.37 15.40
N LYS A 162 19.88 -16.35 15.90
CA LYS A 162 20.39 -17.36 16.86
C LYS A 162 19.97 -17.13 18.30
N THR A 163 19.53 -15.93 18.65
CA THR A 163 18.99 -15.59 19.98
C THR A 163 17.94 -14.48 19.85
N PHE A 164 17.11 -14.32 20.88
CA PHE A 164 16.15 -13.22 20.89
C PHE A 164 16.83 -11.87 21.17
N VAL A 165 16.19 -10.79 20.72
CA VAL A 165 16.71 -9.43 20.85
C VAL A 165 15.59 -8.55 21.40
N TYR A 166 15.83 -7.88 22.52
CA TYR A 166 14.94 -6.87 23.08
C TYR A 166 15.64 -5.52 23.13
N ALA A 167 15.26 -4.57 22.28
CA ALA A 167 15.96 -3.29 22.24
C ALA A 167 15.72 -2.48 23.52
N GLY A 168 16.80 -1.97 24.11
CA GLY A 168 16.75 -1.10 25.27
C GLY A 168 16.40 0.33 24.87
N ILE A 169 15.22 0.81 25.28
CA ILE A 169 14.80 2.21 25.14
C ILE A 169 15.19 2.97 26.40
N GLY A 170 16.00 4.00 26.23
CA GLY A 170 16.54 4.79 27.34
C GLY A 170 15.60 5.93 27.71
N LEU A 171 14.69 5.75 28.68
CA LEU A 171 13.77 6.78 29.17
C LEU A 171 14.49 8.08 29.57
N HIS A 172 15.68 7.97 30.16
CA HIS A 172 16.52 9.12 30.49
C HIS A 172 16.93 9.95 29.26
N LYS A 173 17.09 9.33 28.09
CA LYS A 173 17.35 10.01 26.82
C LYS A 173 16.11 10.62 26.21
N LEU A 174 14.97 9.95 26.36
CA LEU A 174 13.67 10.50 25.92
C LEU A 174 13.34 11.80 26.64
N LEU A 175 13.61 11.87 27.95
CA LEU A 175 13.39 13.08 28.75
C LEU A 175 14.30 14.26 28.37
N GLU A 176 15.35 14.04 27.58
CA GLU A 176 16.19 15.10 27.01
C GLU A 176 15.56 15.73 25.74
N THR A 177 14.46 15.16 25.22
CA THR A 177 13.81 15.61 23.99
C THR A 177 12.68 16.61 24.25
N PRO A 178 12.31 17.45 23.24
CA PRO A 178 11.19 18.37 23.37
C PRO A 178 9.83 17.68 23.59
N ASP A 179 9.66 16.48 23.04
CA ASP A 179 8.45 15.67 23.18
C ASP A 179 8.80 14.21 23.49
N PRO A 180 9.03 13.88 24.78
CA PRO A 180 9.44 12.54 25.19
C PRO A 180 8.43 11.44 24.84
N ILE A 181 7.14 11.76 24.83
CA ILE A 181 6.06 10.78 24.60
C ILE A 181 5.95 10.43 23.13
N GLU A 182 5.95 11.43 22.24
CA GLU A 182 5.97 11.16 20.80
C GLU A 182 7.24 10.43 20.39
N GLU A 183 8.37 10.79 20.99
CA GLU A 183 9.63 10.10 20.77
C GLU A 183 9.59 8.64 21.27
N PHE A 184 9.02 8.39 22.44
CA PHE A 184 8.79 7.03 22.95
C PHE A 184 7.99 6.19 21.95
N LYS A 185 6.85 6.70 21.49
CA LYS A 185 5.97 6.00 20.51
C LYS A 185 6.72 5.68 19.22
N LYS A 186 7.52 6.62 18.71
CA LYS A 186 8.37 6.41 17.52
C LYS A 186 9.40 5.31 17.74
N GLN A 187 10.14 5.32 18.85
CA GLN A 187 11.14 4.30 19.13
C GLN A 187 10.54 2.91 19.32
N VAL A 188 9.37 2.80 19.96
CA VAL A 188 8.61 1.55 20.06
C VAL A 188 8.22 1.05 18.66
N ASN A 189 7.65 1.91 17.82
CA ASN A 189 7.23 1.54 16.47
C ASN A 189 8.40 1.11 15.58
N VAL A 190 9.55 1.79 15.67
CA VAL A 190 10.77 1.39 14.94
C VAL A 190 11.28 0.05 15.45
N THR A 191 11.36 -0.14 16.77
CA THR A 191 11.90 -1.37 17.38
C THR A 191 11.10 -2.60 16.96
N ARG A 192 9.76 -2.49 16.98
CA ARG A 192 8.84 -3.59 16.62
C ARG A 192 9.01 -4.08 15.18
N LYS A 193 9.57 -3.27 14.28
CA LYS A 193 9.84 -3.66 12.89
C LYS A 193 11.04 -4.60 12.74
N PHE A 194 11.99 -4.56 13.68
CA PHE A 194 13.29 -5.23 13.49
C PHE A 194 13.57 -6.34 14.49
N VAL A 195 13.04 -6.27 15.71
CA VAL A 195 13.40 -7.19 16.80
C VAL A 195 12.17 -7.63 17.59
N HIS A 196 12.37 -8.65 18.42
CA HIS A 196 11.30 -9.40 19.07
C HIS A 196 10.59 -8.64 20.21
N GLY A 197 11.09 -7.48 20.61
CA GLY A 197 10.51 -6.66 21.67
C GLY A 197 11.44 -5.54 22.12
N TYR A 198 11.05 -4.85 23.19
CA TYR A 198 11.84 -3.79 23.80
C TYR A 198 11.83 -3.87 25.32
N VAL A 199 12.84 -3.29 25.96
CA VAL A 199 12.93 -3.12 27.41
C VAL A 199 13.15 -1.64 27.74
N LEU A 200 12.58 -1.16 28.84
CA LEU A 200 12.65 0.24 29.23
C LEU A 200 13.71 0.46 30.31
N PHE A 201 14.65 1.36 30.05
CA PHE A 201 15.70 1.72 31.00
C PHE A 201 15.65 3.21 31.36
N ARG A 202 15.45 3.61 32.62
CA ARG A 202 15.43 2.80 33.86
C ARG A 202 14.08 2.93 34.56
N TYR A 203 13.71 1.89 35.29
CA TYR A 203 12.42 1.74 35.99
C TYR A 203 11.95 3.00 36.74
N GLY A 204 12.85 3.69 37.46
CA GLY A 204 12.50 4.90 38.22
C GLY A 204 12.08 6.12 37.39
N LEU A 205 12.02 6.02 36.06
CA LEU A 205 11.59 7.08 35.13
C LEU A 205 10.31 6.69 34.37
N LEU A 206 9.60 5.64 34.79
CA LEU A 206 8.40 5.15 34.09
C LEU A 206 7.18 6.05 34.26
N GLU A 207 7.06 6.75 35.40
CA GLU A 207 5.84 7.48 35.76
C GLU A 207 5.33 8.43 34.67
N PRO A 208 6.18 9.25 34.01
CA PRO A 208 5.74 10.14 32.94
C PRO A 208 5.19 9.41 31.70
N PHE A 209 5.54 8.15 31.52
CA PHE A 209 5.20 7.35 30.32
C PHE A 209 4.11 6.31 30.59
N LYS A 210 3.60 6.20 31.82
CA LYS A 210 2.79 5.04 32.24
C LYS A 210 1.53 4.85 31.40
N GLU A 211 0.77 5.91 31.19
CA GLU A 211 -0.45 5.87 30.36
C GLU A 211 -0.13 5.52 28.91
N ASP A 212 0.93 6.09 28.35
CA ASP A 212 1.35 5.80 26.98
C ASP A 212 1.91 4.38 26.83
N ILE A 213 2.58 3.84 27.83
CA ILE A 213 3.04 2.44 27.86
C ILE A 213 1.84 1.50 27.80
N GLU A 214 0.77 1.78 28.54
CA GLU A 214 -0.47 0.98 28.50
C GLU A 214 -1.18 1.11 27.14
N GLN A 215 -1.19 2.31 26.55
CA GLN A 215 -1.78 2.53 25.21
C GLN A 215 -1.00 1.83 24.09
N VAL A 216 0.34 1.89 24.10
CA VAL A 216 1.15 1.24 23.05
C VAL A 216 1.24 -0.27 23.25
N ASN A 217 1.03 -0.78 24.47
CA ASN A 217 0.97 -2.21 24.78
C ASN A 217 -0.43 -2.61 25.21
N VAL A 218 -1.38 -2.49 24.28
CA VAL A 218 -2.79 -2.91 24.46
C VAL A 218 -2.96 -4.40 24.80
N GLN A 219 -1.91 -5.21 24.61
CA GLN A 219 -1.87 -6.61 24.99
C GLN A 219 -0.73 -6.86 26.00
N PRO A 220 -0.91 -7.82 26.94
CA PRO A 220 0.16 -8.21 27.85
C PRO A 220 1.46 -8.53 27.09
N ALA A 221 2.59 -7.99 27.56
CA ALA A 221 3.89 -8.32 27.00
C ALA A 221 4.23 -9.77 27.32
N ILE A 222 4.21 -10.62 26.29
CA ILE A 222 4.57 -12.03 26.41
C ILE A 222 5.94 -12.21 25.74
N PRO A 223 6.94 -12.74 26.45
CA PRO A 223 8.25 -12.91 25.85
C PRO A 223 8.23 -13.97 24.73
N PRO A 224 8.91 -13.77 23.58
CA PRO A 224 9.01 -14.74 22.47
C PRO A 224 9.67 -16.08 22.84
N HIS A 225 10.31 -16.17 24.02
CA HIS A 225 10.80 -17.42 24.57
C HIS A 225 9.74 -18.18 25.38
N VAL A 226 8.49 -17.73 25.32
CA VAL A 226 7.33 -18.54 25.69
C VAL A 226 7.08 -19.49 24.52
N PRO A 227 7.20 -20.82 24.74
CA PRO A 227 6.86 -21.79 23.71
C PRO A 227 5.41 -21.55 23.26
N GLY A 228 5.15 -21.54 21.96
CA GLY A 228 3.83 -21.20 21.44
C GLY A 228 3.74 -21.35 19.93
N PRO A 229 2.57 -21.03 19.35
CA PRO A 229 2.31 -21.21 17.93
C PRO A 229 3.20 -20.35 17.04
N SER A 230 3.37 -20.76 15.77
CA SER A 230 4.11 -19.99 14.77
C SER A 230 3.56 -20.21 13.36
N ILE A 231 3.77 -19.24 12.46
CA ILE A 231 3.44 -19.37 11.03
C ILE A 231 4.55 -20.15 10.33
N VAL A 232 4.26 -21.38 9.93
CA VAL A 232 5.21 -22.28 9.24
C VAL A 232 5.45 -21.82 7.81
N GLN A 233 4.40 -21.39 7.12
CA GLN A 233 4.47 -20.88 5.75
C GLN A 233 3.22 -20.10 5.37
N VAL A 234 3.38 -19.26 4.34
CA VAL A 234 2.29 -18.57 3.65
C VAL A 234 2.37 -18.99 2.18
N TYR A 235 1.26 -19.49 1.64
CA TYR A 235 1.14 -19.96 0.27
C TYR A 235 0.22 -19.03 -0.53
N ILE A 236 0.75 -18.51 -1.63
CA ILE A 236 0.02 -17.67 -2.58
C ILE A 236 0.16 -18.31 -3.95
N ASN A 237 -0.97 -18.71 -4.55
CA ASN A 237 -0.95 -19.31 -5.87
C ASN A 237 -0.99 -18.23 -6.94
N LYS A 238 0.13 -18.02 -7.64
CA LYS A 238 0.21 -17.04 -8.72
C LYS A 238 -0.71 -17.34 -9.91
N GLU A 239 -1.11 -18.60 -10.10
CA GLU A 239 -2.01 -19.04 -11.18
C GLU A 239 -3.50 -18.96 -10.77
N ASP A 240 -3.81 -18.75 -9.48
CA ASP A 240 -5.16 -18.58 -8.94
C ASP A 240 -5.12 -17.73 -7.66
N VAL A 241 -5.18 -16.41 -7.81
CA VAL A 241 -5.07 -15.45 -6.68
C VAL A 241 -6.39 -15.20 -5.96
N LYS A 242 -7.27 -16.20 -5.92
CA LYS A 242 -8.56 -16.09 -5.22
C LYS A 242 -8.42 -16.03 -3.71
N ASP A 243 -7.39 -16.70 -3.18
CA ASP A 243 -7.11 -16.87 -1.78
C ASP A 243 -5.61 -16.92 -1.52
N PHE A 244 -5.23 -16.77 -0.26
CA PHE A 244 -3.94 -17.21 0.26
C PHE A 244 -4.16 -18.22 1.37
N LYS A 245 -3.14 -19.05 1.64
CA LYS A 245 -3.19 -20.04 2.70
C LYS A 245 -2.07 -19.81 3.68
N ILE A 246 -2.35 -20.01 4.96
CA ILE A 246 -1.33 -20.02 6.01
C ILE A 246 -1.31 -21.38 6.69
N GLU A 247 -0.12 -21.84 7.02
CA GLU A 247 0.07 -22.98 7.92
C GLU A 247 0.53 -22.45 9.27
N VAL A 248 -0.24 -22.74 10.32
CA VAL A 248 0.08 -22.39 11.70
C VAL A 248 0.34 -23.66 12.49
N LEU A 249 1.51 -23.75 13.13
CA LEU A 249 1.91 -24.87 13.97
C LEU A 249 1.80 -24.46 15.44
N ASN A 250 1.08 -25.24 16.24
CA ASN A 250 1.17 -25.20 17.69
C ASN A 250 2.09 -26.36 18.15
N PRO A 251 3.36 -26.11 18.53
CA PRO A 251 4.32 -27.18 18.77
C PRO A 251 3.97 -28.03 20.01
N GLU A 252 4.46 -29.27 20.07
CA GLU A 252 4.18 -30.21 21.17
C GLU A 252 4.64 -29.69 22.55
N TYR A 253 5.66 -28.83 22.55
CA TYR A 253 6.19 -28.20 23.76
C TYR A 253 5.45 -26.91 24.17
N SER A 254 4.36 -26.56 23.47
CA SER A 254 3.50 -25.42 23.81
C SER A 254 2.83 -25.62 25.18
N PRO A 255 2.65 -24.56 25.99
CA PRO A 255 2.07 -24.67 27.33
C PRO A 255 0.59 -25.03 27.31
N SER A 256 -0.12 -24.76 26.20
CA SER A 256 -1.54 -25.05 26.02
C SER A 256 -1.91 -25.23 24.54
N ASP A 257 -3.16 -25.61 24.28
CA ASP A 257 -3.77 -25.43 22.97
C ASP A 257 -3.85 -23.93 22.65
N ALA A 258 -3.93 -23.62 21.35
CA ALA A 258 -3.92 -22.25 20.86
C ALA A 258 -5.19 -21.93 20.07
N THR A 259 -5.85 -20.83 20.40
CA THR A 259 -7.04 -20.37 19.70
C THR A 259 -6.69 -19.13 18.88
N ILE A 260 -6.76 -19.24 17.56
CA ILE A 260 -6.61 -18.07 16.67
C ILE A 260 -7.88 -17.24 16.78
N THR A 261 -7.74 -15.95 17.07
CA THR A 261 -8.86 -15.00 17.21
C THR A 261 -8.92 -13.99 16.07
N GLY A 262 -7.89 -13.92 15.23
CA GLY A 262 -7.84 -12.98 14.12
C GLY A 262 -6.64 -13.24 13.22
N ILE A 263 -6.78 -12.84 11.96
CA ILE A 263 -5.68 -12.81 10.98
C ILE A 263 -5.70 -11.43 10.34
N GLU A 264 -4.54 -10.80 10.20
CA GLU A 264 -4.42 -9.48 9.59
C GLU A 264 -3.33 -9.50 8.51
N VAL A 265 -3.52 -8.70 7.46
CA VAL A 265 -2.53 -8.46 6.40
C VAL A 265 -2.02 -7.04 6.54
N GLY A 266 -0.75 -6.89 6.89
CA GLY A 266 0.01 -5.64 6.92
C GLY A 266 0.57 -5.32 5.55
N LEU A 267 0.26 -4.13 5.03
CA LEU A 267 0.65 -3.69 3.68
C LEU A 267 0.82 -2.17 3.66
N GLU A 268 1.98 -1.68 3.23
CA GLU A 268 2.30 -0.22 3.15
C GLU A 268 2.03 0.57 4.45
N GLY A 269 2.14 -0.07 5.62
CA GLY A 269 1.86 0.54 6.91
C GLY A 269 0.38 0.54 7.31
N GLU A 270 -0.48 -0.07 6.51
CA GLU A 270 -1.90 -0.28 6.76
C GLU A 270 -2.17 -1.74 7.17
N LEU A 271 -3.22 -1.97 7.96
CA LEU A 271 -3.65 -3.29 8.40
C LEU A 271 -5.05 -3.60 7.83
N PHE A 272 -5.18 -4.80 7.25
CA PHE A 272 -6.43 -5.34 6.72
C PHE A 272 -6.80 -6.59 7.50
N GLU A 273 -7.95 -6.57 8.16
CA GLU A 273 -8.48 -7.71 8.91
C GLU A 273 -9.02 -8.76 7.93
N VAL A 274 -8.66 -10.02 8.09
CA VAL A 274 -9.24 -11.13 7.33
C VAL A 274 -10.54 -11.56 8.00
N VAL A 275 -11.64 -11.45 7.25
CA VAL A 275 -13.00 -11.67 7.79
C VAL A 275 -13.67 -12.94 7.29
N GLU A 276 -13.19 -13.53 6.18
CA GLU A 276 -13.66 -14.84 5.70
C GLU A 276 -12.50 -15.79 5.49
N THR A 277 -12.59 -16.94 6.17
CA THR A 277 -11.57 -17.99 6.20
C THR A 277 -12.20 -19.39 6.15
N GLU A 278 -11.41 -20.39 5.77
CA GLU A 278 -11.72 -21.81 5.94
C GLU A 278 -10.56 -22.48 6.70
N PRO A 279 -10.78 -23.00 7.92
CA PRO A 279 -12.05 -22.99 8.66
C PRO A 279 -12.49 -21.55 9.07
N PRO A 280 -13.79 -21.31 9.35
CA PRO A 280 -14.29 -19.99 9.74
C PRO A 280 -13.66 -19.45 11.02
N ILE A 281 -13.31 -18.16 11.02
CA ILE A 281 -12.61 -17.49 12.15
C ILE A 281 -13.54 -16.86 13.19
N GLU A 282 -14.84 -16.74 12.92
CA GLU A 282 -15.83 -15.99 13.73
C GLU A 282 -15.85 -16.42 15.21
N ASP A 283 -15.76 -17.71 15.49
CA ASP A 283 -15.74 -18.28 16.84
C ASP A 283 -14.32 -18.60 17.35
N GLY A 284 -13.30 -18.17 16.60
CA GLY A 284 -11.92 -18.57 16.79
C GLY A 284 -11.60 -19.98 16.27
N ILE A 285 -10.32 -20.22 15.97
CA ILE A 285 -9.86 -21.48 15.38
C ILE A 285 -8.89 -22.16 16.34
N LEU A 286 -9.29 -23.30 16.92
CA LEU A 286 -8.47 -24.07 17.85
C LEU A 286 -7.41 -24.89 17.11
N ILE A 287 -6.17 -24.80 17.57
CA ILE A 287 -5.02 -25.62 17.16
C ILE A 287 -4.50 -26.36 18.38
N PRO A 288 -4.80 -27.67 18.51
CA PRO A 288 -4.29 -28.47 19.61
C PRO A 288 -2.77 -28.48 19.66
N ARG A 289 -2.23 -28.67 20.86
CA ARG A 289 -0.79 -28.81 21.05
C ARG A 289 -0.23 -30.00 20.26
N GLY A 290 0.83 -29.75 19.49
CA GLY A 290 1.49 -30.73 18.63
C GLY A 290 0.97 -30.76 17.19
N GLU A 291 -0.10 -30.02 16.89
CA GLU A 291 -0.76 -30.02 15.59
C GLU A 291 -0.42 -28.78 14.76
N SER A 292 -0.53 -28.90 13.43
CA SER A 292 -0.57 -27.77 12.52
C SER A 292 -1.92 -27.68 11.81
N LEU A 293 -2.29 -26.46 11.42
CA LEU A 293 -3.53 -26.18 10.73
C LEU A 293 -3.29 -25.29 9.52
N ASN A 294 -3.92 -25.67 8.41
CA ASN A 294 -3.99 -24.84 7.20
C ASN A 294 -5.27 -24.00 7.22
N ILE A 295 -5.12 -22.70 6.99
CA ILE A 295 -6.23 -21.74 6.95
C ILE A 295 -6.21 -21.04 5.60
N THR A 296 -7.31 -21.12 4.87
CA THR A 296 -7.50 -20.44 3.59
C THR A 296 -8.21 -19.11 3.83
N CYS A 297 -7.75 -18.02 3.23
CA CYS A 297 -8.20 -16.65 3.49
C CYS A 297 -8.50 -15.93 2.15
N TRP A 298 -9.67 -15.29 2.00
CA TRP A 298 -10.05 -14.67 0.72
C TRP A 298 -10.78 -13.32 0.80
N LYS A 299 -11.22 -12.89 1.98
CA LYS A 299 -11.89 -11.59 2.15
C LYS A 299 -11.31 -10.81 3.30
N LEU A 300 -11.10 -9.53 3.05
CA LEU A 300 -10.46 -8.61 3.97
C LEU A 300 -11.35 -7.38 4.22
N ARG A 301 -11.13 -6.72 5.34
CA ARG A 301 -11.84 -5.52 5.78
C ARG A 301 -10.84 -4.48 6.31
N LYS A 302 -11.10 -3.21 6.01
CA LYS A 302 -10.42 -2.06 6.62
C LYS A 302 -11.46 -0.97 6.91
N GLY A 303 -11.77 -0.75 8.17
CA GLY A 303 -12.93 0.06 8.56
C GLY A 303 -14.22 -0.53 7.99
N ASP A 304 -15.02 0.28 7.28
CA ASP A 304 -16.25 -0.18 6.62
C ASP A 304 -16.02 -0.78 5.22
N ALA A 305 -14.81 -0.61 4.67
CA ALA A 305 -14.48 -1.07 3.32
C ALA A 305 -14.12 -2.56 3.33
N HIS A 306 -14.66 -3.29 2.35
CA HIS A 306 -14.39 -4.71 2.15
C HIS A 306 -13.63 -4.92 0.85
N PHE A 307 -12.67 -5.84 0.86
CA PHE A 307 -11.78 -6.14 -0.24
C PHE A 307 -11.75 -7.65 -0.46
N SER A 308 -11.71 -8.07 -1.71
CA SER A 308 -11.32 -9.44 -2.02
C SER A 308 -9.80 -9.57 -2.01
N TRP A 309 -9.28 -10.76 -1.67
CA TRP A 309 -7.83 -11.02 -1.78
C TRP A 309 -7.31 -10.77 -3.20
N ARG A 310 -8.13 -11.09 -4.22
CA ARG A 310 -7.85 -10.81 -5.64
C ARG A 310 -7.49 -9.35 -5.89
N GLU A 311 -8.23 -8.43 -5.30
CA GLU A 311 -8.00 -6.98 -5.47
C GLU A 311 -6.70 -6.55 -4.78
N ILE A 312 -6.48 -6.99 -3.54
CA ILE A 312 -5.24 -6.70 -2.80
C ILE A 312 -4.02 -7.26 -3.55
N ALA A 313 -4.07 -8.52 -3.95
CA ALA A 313 -2.97 -9.18 -4.67
C ALA A 313 -2.69 -8.53 -6.03
N SER A 314 -3.71 -7.99 -6.71
CA SER A 314 -3.53 -7.28 -7.99
C SER A 314 -2.95 -5.88 -7.80
N MET A 315 -3.45 -5.12 -6.82
CA MET A 315 -3.03 -3.74 -6.56
C MET A 315 -1.58 -3.66 -6.08
N PHE A 316 -1.15 -4.62 -5.26
CA PHE A 316 0.16 -4.62 -4.62
C PHE A 316 1.06 -5.75 -5.13
N SER A 317 0.84 -6.18 -6.37
CA SER A 317 1.63 -7.28 -6.95
C SER A 317 3.13 -6.96 -6.89
N GLY A 318 3.94 -7.94 -6.50
CA GLY A 318 5.39 -7.80 -6.33
C GLY A 318 5.85 -7.20 -5.00
N GLU A 319 4.94 -6.63 -4.21
CA GLU A 319 5.25 -6.06 -2.89
C GLU A 319 5.40 -7.13 -1.81
N ILE A 320 6.04 -6.75 -0.70
CA ILE A 320 6.13 -7.59 0.50
C ILE A 320 4.94 -7.26 1.40
N VAL A 321 4.21 -8.30 1.82
CA VAL A 321 3.11 -8.20 2.78
C VAL A 321 3.46 -8.96 4.05
N THR A 322 2.98 -8.48 5.19
CA THR A 322 3.16 -9.14 6.49
C THR A 322 1.85 -9.79 6.90
N ILE A 323 1.83 -11.09 7.14
CA ILE A 323 0.67 -11.78 7.70
C ILE A 323 0.83 -11.86 9.21
N HIS A 324 -0.17 -11.36 9.95
CA HIS A 324 -0.27 -11.44 11.39
C HIS A 324 -1.33 -12.47 11.78
N VAL A 325 -1.03 -13.33 12.74
CA VAL A 325 -2.00 -14.26 13.34
C VAL A 325 -2.11 -13.93 14.81
N LEU A 326 -3.30 -13.58 15.25
CA LEU A 326 -3.64 -13.22 16.63
C LEU A 326 -4.17 -14.45 17.36
N PHE A 327 -3.77 -14.63 18.62
CA PHE A 327 -4.27 -15.72 19.45
C PHE A 327 -4.87 -15.19 20.75
N GLN A 328 -5.74 -16.00 21.35
CA GLN A 328 -6.33 -15.71 22.66
C GLN A 328 -5.31 -15.91 23.79
N GLU A 329 -4.52 -16.99 23.74
CA GLU A 329 -3.60 -17.40 24.81
C GLU A 329 -2.15 -16.99 24.54
N PHE A 330 -1.84 -16.67 23.28
CA PHE A 330 -0.48 -16.44 22.79
C PHE A 330 -0.33 -15.07 22.12
N PRO A 331 0.92 -14.60 21.95
CA PRO A 331 1.18 -13.34 21.25
C PRO A 331 0.87 -13.47 19.78
N ALA A 332 0.56 -12.34 19.16
CA ALA A 332 0.52 -12.27 17.72
C ALA A 332 1.86 -12.71 17.12
N VAL A 333 1.79 -13.57 16.10
CA VAL A 333 2.95 -13.98 15.31
C VAL A 333 2.84 -13.40 13.92
N SER A 334 3.97 -13.08 13.31
CA SER A 334 3.99 -12.39 12.02
C SER A 334 4.96 -13.05 11.05
N ARG A 335 4.63 -13.02 9.75
CA ARG A 335 5.50 -13.53 8.70
C ARG A 335 5.37 -12.72 7.43
N GLU A 336 6.50 -12.32 6.86
CA GLU A 336 6.55 -11.64 5.57
C GLU A 336 6.48 -12.63 4.41
N VAL A 337 5.78 -12.25 3.34
CA VAL A 337 5.71 -12.97 2.07
C VAL A 337 5.70 -11.96 0.92
N LYS A 338 6.42 -12.26 -0.15
CA LYS A 338 6.41 -11.46 -1.38
C LYS A 338 5.25 -11.89 -2.27
N LEU A 339 4.44 -10.95 -2.71
CA LEU A 339 3.37 -11.20 -3.68
C LEU A 339 3.99 -11.48 -5.07
N PRO A 340 3.35 -12.34 -5.90
CA PRO A 340 3.76 -12.52 -7.29
C PRO A 340 3.74 -11.18 -8.04
N TYR A 341 4.77 -10.91 -8.85
CA TYR A 341 4.77 -9.73 -9.72
C TYR A 341 3.97 -10.02 -10.99
N VAL A 342 2.86 -9.32 -11.16
CA VAL A 342 1.93 -9.44 -12.29
C VAL A 342 1.37 -8.06 -12.64
N LYS A 343 1.65 -7.59 -13.85
CA LYS A 343 1.23 -6.26 -14.30
C LYS A 343 0.72 -6.28 -15.73
N LEU A 344 -0.42 -5.62 -15.95
CA LEU A 344 -0.94 -5.28 -17.28
C LEU A 344 -0.89 -3.76 -17.50
N TYR A 345 -0.48 -3.35 -18.70
CA TYR A 345 -0.69 -2.00 -19.19
C TYR A 345 -1.95 -1.97 -20.05
N ILE A 346 -2.81 -0.99 -19.80
CA ILE A 346 -4.06 -0.77 -20.52
C ILE A 346 -3.89 0.53 -21.31
N THR A 347 -3.84 0.44 -22.64
CA THR A 347 -3.65 1.57 -23.55
C THR A 347 -4.94 1.80 -24.35
N PRO A 348 -5.83 2.70 -23.89
CA PRO A 348 -7.06 3.00 -24.58
C PRO A 348 -6.86 3.97 -25.77
N GLU A 349 -7.62 3.75 -26.83
CA GLU A 349 -7.64 4.57 -28.04
C GLU A 349 -9.10 4.92 -28.37
N PHE A 350 -9.54 6.06 -27.85
CA PHE A 350 -10.83 6.68 -28.17
C PHE A 350 -10.55 7.90 -29.04
N ASP A 351 -11.26 8.03 -30.16
CA ASP A 351 -11.12 9.17 -31.06
C ASP A 351 -12.49 9.78 -31.37
N ALA A 352 -12.81 10.87 -30.67
CA ALA A 352 -14.07 11.59 -30.85
C ALA A 352 -14.21 12.19 -32.25
N LYS A 353 -13.11 12.36 -33.00
CA LYS A 353 -13.15 12.88 -34.39
C LYS A 353 -13.59 11.80 -35.37
N VAL A 354 -13.45 10.52 -35.01
CA VAL A 354 -13.73 9.38 -35.88
C VAL A 354 -15.04 8.70 -35.53
N SER A 355 -15.30 8.39 -34.25
CA SER A 355 -16.45 7.58 -33.85
C SER A 355 -16.70 7.60 -32.34
N PHE A 356 -17.93 7.90 -31.91
CA PHE A 356 -18.41 7.65 -30.54
C PHE A 356 -18.92 6.22 -30.33
N ARG A 357 -18.68 5.31 -31.29
CA ARG A 357 -19.06 3.89 -31.20
C ARG A 357 -17.88 2.94 -31.28
N ARG A 358 -16.85 3.27 -32.07
CA ARG A 358 -15.70 2.40 -32.33
C ARG A 358 -14.47 2.93 -31.60
N PHE A 359 -13.84 2.08 -30.81
CA PHE A 359 -12.63 2.39 -30.08
C PHE A 359 -11.82 1.13 -29.85
N ASN A 360 -10.53 1.29 -29.53
CA ASN A 360 -9.65 0.17 -29.25
C ASN A 360 -9.08 0.25 -27.84
N ILE A 361 -8.73 -0.90 -27.27
CA ILE A 361 -7.95 -0.98 -26.05
C ILE A 361 -6.86 -2.01 -26.29
N THR A 362 -5.60 -1.58 -26.24
CA THR A 362 -4.45 -2.48 -26.30
C THR A 362 -4.03 -2.86 -24.88
N ILE A 363 -4.01 -4.16 -24.61
CA ILE A 363 -3.59 -4.73 -23.33
C ILE A 363 -2.22 -5.36 -23.52
N THR A 364 -1.24 -4.94 -22.72
CA THR A 364 0.14 -5.45 -22.75
C THR A 364 0.48 -6.10 -21.42
N ASN A 365 0.98 -7.34 -21.46
CA ASN A 365 1.49 -7.99 -20.25
C ASN A 365 2.95 -7.60 -20.04
N ASP A 366 3.29 -7.10 -18.84
CA ASP A 366 4.64 -6.67 -18.52
C ASP A 366 5.63 -7.83 -18.71
N HIS A 367 6.81 -7.53 -19.26
CA HIS A 367 7.89 -8.49 -19.48
C HIS A 367 8.38 -9.20 -18.20
N LEU A 368 8.20 -8.60 -17.02
CA LEU A 368 8.56 -9.17 -15.73
C LEU A 368 7.41 -9.96 -15.07
N SER A 369 6.21 -9.95 -15.65
CA SER A 369 5.08 -10.68 -15.10
C SER A 369 5.40 -12.17 -14.99
N GLU A 370 5.14 -12.75 -13.81
CA GLU A 370 5.46 -14.14 -13.49
C GLU A 370 4.46 -15.15 -14.06
N VAL A 371 3.41 -14.67 -14.73
CA VAL A 371 2.22 -15.44 -15.11
C VAL A 371 1.74 -15.00 -16.50
N ASN A 372 1.30 -15.97 -17.30
CA ASN A 372 0.51 -15.70 -18.50
C ASN A 372 -0.90 -15.32 -18.07
N LEU A 373 -1.47 -14.29 -18.69
CA LEU A 373 -2.77 -13.77 -18.28
C LEU A 373 -3.84 -14.07 -19.33
N THR A 374 -4.85 -14.84 -18.93
CA THR A 374 -5.99 -15.14 -19.78
C THR A 374 -7.09 -14.14 -19.50
N ILE A 375 -7.41 -13.30 -20.47
CA ILE A 375 -8.43 -12.26 -20.35
C ILE A 375 -9.81 -12.92 -20.35
N ARG A 376 -10.56 -12.70 -19.27
CA ARG A 376 -11.92 -13.18 -19.08
C ARG A 376 -12.94 -12.13 -19.51
N ASP A 377 -12.68 -10.87 -19.20
CA ASP A 377 -13.56 -9.77 -19.59
C ASP A 377 -12.78 -8.45 -19.66
N VAL A 378 -13.25 -7.54 -20.51
CA VAL A 378 -12.78 -6.15 -20.59
C VAL A 378 -14.00 -5.26 -20.51
N LEU A 379 -14.19 -4.65 -19.34
CA LEU A 379 -15.35 -3.82 -19.02
C LEU A 379 -14.97 -2.35 -19.18
N VAL A 380 -15.83 -1.57 -19.85
CA VAL A 380 -15.72 -0.12 -19.94
C VAL A 380 -16.95 0.49 -19.28
N PHE A 381 -16.81 0.99 -18.06
CA PHE A 381 -17.96 1.41 -17.26
C PHE A 381 -18.68 2.61 -17.87
N GLY A 382 -20.01 2.53 -17.97
CA GLY A 382 -20.83 3.58 -18.60
C GLY A 382 -20.95 3.46 -20.12
N VAL A 383 -20.25 2.52 -20.75
CA VAL A 383 -20.36 2.24 -22.20
C VAL A 383 -21.09 0.91 -22.39
N ASN A 384 -22.18 0.92 -23.18
CA ASN A 384 -22.87 -0.31 -23.53
C ASN A 384 -22.18 -0.98 -24.72
N ILE A 385 -21.36 -2.00 -24.44
CA ILE A 385 -20.61 -2.74 -25.45
C ILE A 385 -21.53 -3.69 -26.20
N GLU A 386 -21.72 -3.43 -27.50
CA GLU A 386 -22.47 -4.30 -28.42
C GLU A 386 -21.65 -5.53 -28.79
N TYR A 387 -20.37 -5.35 -29.13
CA TYR A 387 -19.42 -6.44 -29.34
C TYR A 387 -17.96 -6.01 -29.15
N MET A 388 -17.09 -6.99 -28.93
CA MET A 388 -15.64 -6.85 -28.77
C MET A 388 -14.92 -7.92 -29.59
N VAL A 389 -13.79 -7.55 -30.22
CA VAL A 389 -12.94 -8.47 -30.99
C VAL A 389 -11.48 -8.33 -30.55
N PRO A 390 -10.79 -9.40 -30.10
CA PRO A 390 -11.28 -10.76 -30.00
C PRO A 390 -12.37 -10.93 -28.93
N ASP A 391 -13.32 -11.82 -29.18
CA ASP A 391 -14.41 -12.10 -28.24
C ASP A 391 -13.94 -13.10 -27.17
N VAL A 392 -13.72 -12.58 -25.96
CA VAL A 392 -13.28 -13.35 -24.78
C VAL A 392 -14.36 -14.28 -24.22
N ARG A 393 -15.62 -14.14 -24.65
CA ARG A 393 -16.73 -15.02 -24.20
C ARG A 393 -16.78 -16.32 -24.98
N THR A 394 -16.27 -16.33 -26.20
CA THR A 394 -16.31 -17.49 -27.11
C THR A 394 -14.94 -18.14 -27.32
N GLY A 395 -13.84 -17.48 -26.94
CA GLY A 395 -12.48 -18.00 -27.05
C GLY A 395 -11.57 -17.58 -25.89
N LEU A 396 -10.53 -18.38 -25.65
CA LEU A 396 -9.48 -18.06 -24.67
C LEU A 396 -8.49 -17.07 -25.28
N VAL A 397 -8.34 -15.90 -24.66
CA VAL A 397 -7.37 -14.89 -25.06
C VAL A 397 -6.29 -14.82 -23.98
N THR A 398 -5.12 -15.41 -24.23
CA THR A 398 -4.00 -15.43 -23.27
C THR A 398 -2.88 -14.54 -23.77
N ILE A 399 -2.38 -13.66 -22.91
CA ILE A 399 -1.30 -12.71 -23.18
C ILE A 399 -0.06 -13.16 -22.38
N GLN A 400 1.00 -13.55 -23.08
CA GLN A 400 2.28 -13.90 -22.46
C GLN A 400 3.04 -12.64 -22.03
N PRO A 401 3.98 -12.73 -21.07
CA PRO A 401 4.86 -11.60 -20.73
C PRO A 401 5.51 -11.00 -21.98
N ASN A 402 5.50 -9.66 -22.06
CA ASN A 402 5.96 -8.86 -23.21
C ASN A 402 5.08 -8.97 -24.49
N GLU A 403 3.94 -9.64 -24.43
CA GLU A 403 2.96 -9.69 -25.53
C GLU A 403 1.90 -8.59 -25.37
N SER A 404 1.31 -8.16 -26.49
CA SER A 404 0.21 -7.20 -26.51
C SER A 404 -0.92 -7.69 -27.41
N ILE A 405 -2.16 -7.48 -26.98
CA ILE A 405 -3.37 -7.77 -27.77
C ILE A 405 -4.23 -6.52 -27.84
N CYS A 406 -4.64 -6.16 -29.06
CA CYS A 406 -5.56 -5.05 -29.32
C CYS A 406 -7.00 -5.57 -29.39
N PHE A 407 -7.85 -5.06 -28.50
CA PHE A 407 -9.29 -5.30 -28.48
C PHE A 407 -10.00 -4.16 -29.19
N ARG A 408 -10.81 -4.49 -30.19
CA ARG A 408 -11.64 -3.54 -30.94
C ARG A 408 -13.07 -3.64 -30.45
N PHE A 409 -13.63 -2.51 -30.05
CA PHE A 409 -14.96 -2.43 -29.46
C PHE A 409 -15.93 -1.73 -30.40
N ASN A 410 -17.19 -2.13 -30.28
CA ASN A 410 -18.32 -1.35 -30.74
C ASN A 410 -19.29 -1.16 -29.57
N GLY A 411 -19.52 0.09 -29.18
CA GLY A 411 -20.40 0.48 -28.09
C GLY A 411 -20.42 2.00 -27.95
N SER A 412 -21.60 2.58 -27.75
CA SER A 412 -21.73 4.03 -27.67
C SER A 412 -21.13 4.57 -26.37
N TRP A 413 -20.12 5.43 -26.52
CA TRP A 413 -19.49 6.16 -25.42
C TRP A 413 -19.79 7.67 -25.48
N HIS A 414 -20.69 8.08 -26.37
CA HIS A 414 -21.16 9.48 -26.44
C HIS A 414 -21.78 9.91 -25.10
N GLY A 415 -21.37 11.08 -24.60
CA GLY A 415 -21.82 11.60 -23.31
C GLY A 415 -21.12 11.01 -22.08
N VAL A 416 -20.20 10.03 -22.25
CA VAL A 416 -19.36 9.54 -21.17
C VAL A 416 -18.11 10.42 -21.08
N VAL A 417 -17.98 11.20 -20.01
CA VAL A 417 -16.84 12.12 -19.82
C VAL A 417 -15.66 11.44 -19.12
N LYS A 418 -15.96 10.49 -18.22
CA LYS A 418 -14.96 9.76 -17.43
C LYS A 418 -15.40 8.32 -17.25
N THR A 419 -14.49 7.39 -17.45
CA THR A 419 -14.77 5.96 -17.33
C THR A 419 -13.64 5.21 -16.64
N THR A 420 -13.95 4.02 -16.14
CA THR A 420 -12.98 3.04 -15.68
C THR A 420 -12.98 1.88 -16.66
N ILE A 421 -11.80 1.50 -17.14
CA ILE A 421 -11.57 0.26 -17.86
C ILE A 421 -11.16 -0.78 -16.83
N SER A 422 -11.84 -1.92 -16.78
CA SER A 422 -11.49 -3.05 -15.91
C SER A 422 -11.20 -4.30 -16.72
N VAL A 423 -10.01 -4.84 -16.56
CA VAL A 423 -9.57 -6.09 -17.19
C VAL A 423 -9.59 -7.19 -16.13
N LEU A 424 -10.42 -8.21 -16.35
CA LEU A 424 -10.56 -9.36 -15.48
C LEU A 424 -9.82 -10.55 -16.09
N THR A 425 -9.02 -11.26 -15.29
CA THR A 425 -8.26 -12.44 -15.77
C THR A 425 -8.78 -13.75 -15.17
N ALA A 426 -8.54 -14.86 -15.84
CA ALA A 426 -8.90 -16.20 -15.37
C ALA A 426 -8.13 -16.60 -14.10
N GLN A 427 -6.88 -16.15 -13.99
CA GLN A 427 -6.02 -16.32 -12.81
C GLN A 427 -6.52 -15.53 -11.60
N GLY A 428 -7.46 -14.60 -11.81
CA GLY A 428 -8.12 -13.85 -10.75
C GLY A 428 -7.61 -12.44 -10.51
N TYR A 429 -6.62 -12.00 -11.29
CA TYR A 429 -6.14 -10.62 -11.22
C TYR A 429 -7.15 -9.66 -11.85
N VAL A 430 -7.21 -8.45 -11.29
CA VAL A 430 -8.08 -7.36 -11.72
C VAL A 430 -7.25 -6.10 -11.91
N PHE A 431 -7.24 -5.58 -13.13
CA PHE A 431 -6.53 -4.34 -13.48
C PHE A 431 -7.52 -3.26 -13.83
N ARG A 432 -7.31 -2.04 -13.32
CA ARG A 432 -8.21 -0.91 -13.52
C ARG A 432 -7.43 0.32 -13.99
N GLU A 433 -7.93 0.98 -15.02
CA GLU A 433 -7.42 2.25 -15.52
C GLU A 433 -8.56 3.26 -15.58
N VAL A 434 -8.36 4.47 -15.06
CA VAL A 434 -9.37 5.54 -15.08
C VAL A 434 -8.96 6.57 -16.11
N ILE A 435 -9.84 6.83 -17.08
CA ILE A 435 -9.57 7.76 -18.18
C ILE A 435 -10.66 8.81 -18.33
N GLU A 436 -10.27 9.93 -18.91
CA GLU A 436 -11.16 11.00 -19.38
C GLU A 436 -11.31 10.89 -20.90
N LEU A 437 -12.50 11.18 -21.40
CA LEU A 437 -12.87 11.03 -22.81
C LEU A 437 -13.25 12.38 -23.40
N GLU A 438 -12.85 12.62 -24.65
CA GLU A 438 -13.23 13.83 -25.40
C GLU A 438 -14.75 13.87 -25.63
N ALA A 439 -15.37 15.03 -25.53
CA ALA A 439 -16.80 15.23 -25.73
C ALA A 439 -17.12 15.98 -27.03
N ALA A 440 -18.30 15.72 -27.59
CA ALA A 440 -18.86 16.52 -28.67
C ALA A 440 -20.37 16.69 -28.48
N TYR A 441 -20.84 17.93 -28.54
CA TYR A 441 -22.23 18.31 -28.36
C TYR A 441 -22.67 19.24 -29.47
N ALA A 442 -23.83 18.96 -30.05
CA ALA A 442 -24.40 19.77 -31.11
C ALA A 442 -25.92 19.89 -30.96
N LEU A 443 -26.46 21.01 -31.42
CA LEU A 443 -27.90 21.26 -31.47
C LEU A 443 -28.28 21.96 -32.78
N ILE A 444 -29.57 21.88 -33.13
CA ILE A 444 -30.14 22.73 -34.17
C ILE A 444 -30.55 24.05 -33.49
N LEU A 445 -30.00 25.15 -33.98
CA LEU A 445 -30.22 26.49 -33.44
C LEU A 445 -31.47 27.13 -34.04
N SER A 446 -31.66 26.96 -35.36
CA SER A 446 -32.81 27.48 -36.10
C SER A 446 -33.14 26.61 -37.31
N VAL A 447 -34.41 26.72 -37.73
CA VAL A 447 -34.96 26.15 -38.96
C VAL A 447 -35.75 27.28 -39.63
N ASP A 448 -35.22 27.82 -40.72
CA ASP A 448 -35.66 29.09 -41.28
C ASP A 448 -36.23 28.90 -42.69
N PHE A 449 -37.45 29.39 -42.92
CA PHE A 449 -38.18 29.32 -44.18
C PHE A 449 -38.23 30.71 -44.84
N TYR A 450 -38.01 30.79 -46.15
CA TYR A 450 -37.99 32.08 -46.87
C TYR A 450 -38.94 32.04 -48.06
N GLU A 451 -39.89 32.99 -48.17
CA GLU A 451 -40.87 33.01 -49.29
C GLU A 451 -40.20 33.04 -50.67
N GLU A 452 -39.01 33.64 -50.78
CA GLU A 452 -38.21 33.71 -52.01
C GLU A 452 -37.70 32.33 -52.46
N HIS A 453 -37.74 31.33 -51.58
CA HIS A 453 -37.19 29.99 -51.74
C HIS A 453 -38.13 28.90 -51.20
N PRO A 454 -39.25 28.63 -51.90
CA PRO A 454 -40.24 27.64 -51.46
C PRO A 454 -39.75 26.18 -51.54
N ASP A 455 -38.67 25.93 -52.29
CA ASP A 455 -38.14 24.61 -52.62
C ASP A 455 -37.12 24.05 -51.60
N TYR A 456 -36.71 24.86 -50.61
CA TYR A 456 -35.87 24.43 -49.50
C TYR A 456 -36.06 25.30 -48.26
N PHE A 457 -35.60 24.80 -47.12
CA PHE A 457 -35.43 25.61 -45.90
C PHE A 457 -34.02 25.48 -45.36
N ASN A 458 -33.59 26.43 -44.52
CA ASN A 458 -32.26 26.44 -43.93
C ASN A 458 -32.29 25.79 -42.54
N VAL A 459 -31.27 24.98 -42.23
CA VAL A 459 -31.06 24.40 -40.90
C VAL A 459 -29.72 24.86 -40.38
N THR A 460 -29.71 25.61 -39.28
CA THR A 460 -28.47 26.06 -38.63
C THR A 460 -28.11 25.10 -37.50
N VAL A 461 -27.01 24.37 -37.68
CA VAL A 461 -26.45 23.48 -36.66
C VAL A 461 -25.36 24.22 -35.90
N TYR A 462 -25.39 24.14 -34.56
CA TYR A 462 -24.41 24.74 -33.67
C TYR A 462 -23.60 23.66 -32.96
N ASN A 463 -22.27 23.74 -33.06
CA ASN A 463 -21.37 22.97 -32.21
C ASN A 463 -21.14 23.77 -30.91
N LEU A 464 -21.53 23.17 -29.79
CA LEU A 464 -21.51 23.82 -28.49
C LEU A 464 -20.06 24.10 -28.01
N PRO A 465 -19.86 25.13 -27.18
CA PRO A 465 -18.53 25.48 -26.67
C PRO A 465 -17.94 24.43 -25.72
N GLU A 466 -18.77 23.55 -25.16
CA GLU A 466 -18.35 22.42 -24.31
C GLU A 466 -17.77 21.23 -25.10
N SER A 467 -17.80 21.27 -26.44
CA SER A 467 -17.19 20.24 -27.28
C SER A 467 -15.67 20.38 -27.34
N ASP A 468 -14.95 19.27 -27.22
CA ASP A 468 -13.49 19.21 -27.41
C ASP A 468 -13.10 19.11 -28.88
N VAL A 469 -14.03 18.63 -29.73
CA VAL A 469 -13.79 18.36 -31.15
C VAL A 469 -14.83 19.00 -32.07
N TYR A 470 -14.49 19.04 -33.36
CA TYR A 470 -15.45 19.43 -34.40
C TYR A 470 -16.54 18.36 -34.57
N VAL A 471 -17.70 18.75 -35.09
CA VAL A 471 -18.81 17.83 -35.43
C VAL A 471 -19.06 17.85 -36.93
N ASN A 472 -19.27 16.68 -37.54
CA ASN A 472 -19.44 16.55 -38.99
C ASN A 472 -20.86 16.15 -39.34
N VAL A 473 -21.69 17.07 -39.81
CA VAL A 473 -23.06 16.74 -40.23
C VAL A 473 -23.01 15.88 -41.49
N THR A 474 -23.59 14.69 -41.43
CA THR A 474 -23.65 13.74 -42.56
C THR A 474 -25.06 13.56 -43.11
N LYS A 475 -26.07 13.74 -42.25
CA LYS A 475 -27.48 13.59 -42.59
C LYS A 475 -28.34 14.52 -41.74
N ILE A 476 -29.36 15.11 -42.35
CA ILE A 476 -30.45 15.76 -41.64
C ILE A 476 -31.74 15.03 -42.03
N THR A 477 -32.63 14.80 -41.07
CA THR A 477 -33.98 14.30 -41.31
C THR A 477 -35.01 15.35 -40.95
N CYS A 478 -36.12 15.35 -41.67
CA CYS A 478 -37.31 16.14 -41.41
C CYS A 478 -38.49 15.18 -41.33
N LYS A 479 -39.18 15.15 -40.19
CA LYS A 479 -40.40 14.36 -39.99
C LYS A 479 -41.61 15.27 -40.04
N LEU A 480 -42.49 15.01 -41.00
CA LEU A 480 -43.72 15.76 -41.23
C LEU A 480 -44.80 15.38 -40.20
N ALA A 481 -45.85 16.20 -40.08
CA ALA A 481 -46.96 15.97 -39.16
C ALA A 481 -47.69 14.62 -39.41
N ASN A 482 -47.68 14.14 -40.66
CA ASN A 482 -48.25 12.84 -41.04
C ASN A 482 -47.33 11.63 -40.74
N GLY A 483 -46.14 11.87 -40.16
CA GLY A 483 -45.16 10.84 -39.81
C GLY A 483 -44.17 10.47 -40.92
N THR A 484 -44.31 11.04 -42.13
CA THR A 484 -43.35 10.82 -43.23
C THR A 484 -41.99 11.42 -42.87
N ILE A 485 -40.90 10.68 -43.10
CA ILE A 485 -39.53 11.14 -42.86
C ILE A 485 -38.83 11.38 -44.20
N ILE A 486 -38.34 12.59 -44.37
CA ILE A 486 -37.51 13.00 -45.51
C ILE A 486 -36.07 13.12 -45.00
N GLU A 487 -35.11 12.56 -45.73
CA GLU A 487 -33.69 12.64 -45.37
C GLU A 487 -32.85 13.31 -46.46
N ARG A 488 -31.82 14.04 -46.03
CA ARG A 488 -30.83 14.70 -46.89
C ARG A 488 -29.43 14.41 -46.38
N HIS A 489 -28.54 14.09 -47.31
CA HIS A 489 -27.15 13.77 -47.02
C HIS A 489 -26.23 14.92 -47.39
N TYR A 490 -25.18 15.10 -46.60
CA TYR A 490 -24.22 16.20 -46.75
C TYR A 490 -22.80 15.64 -46.84
N PRO A 491 -21.90 16.26 -47.62
CA PRO A 491 -20.49 15.92 -47.59
C PRO A 491 -19.95 16.36 -46.22
N SER A 492 -19.68 15.42 -45.32
CA SER A 492 -19.22 15.63 -43.92
C SER A 492 -18.50 16.96 -43.67
N VAL A 493 -19.24 18.02 -43.29
CA VAL A 493 -18.67 19.36 -43.07
C VAL A 493 -18.38 19.54 -41.58
N GLY A 494 -17.12 19.82 -41.25
CA GLY A 494 -16.70 20.06 -39.87
C GLY A 494 -17.13 21.43 -39.35
N ILE A 495 -17.92 21.42 -38.27
CA ILE A 495 -18.30 22.59 -37.49
C ILE A 495 -17.38 22.64 -36.27
N MET A 496 -16.50 23.64 -36.19
CA MET A 496 -15.61 23.82 -35.04
C MET A 496 -16.41 24.15 -33.75
N PRO A 497 -15.88 23.82 -32.55
CA PRO A 497 -16.51 24.22 -31.30
C PRO A 497 -16.85 25.72 -31.28
N ASN A 498 -17.99 26.06 -30.68
CA ASN A 498 -18.53 27.42 -30.63
C ASN A 498 -18.76 28.06 -32.02
N SER A 499 -19.05 27.25 -33.04
CA SER A 499 -19.34 27.73 -34.40
C SER A 499 -20.63 27.13 -34.93
N THR A 500 -21.25 27.81 -35.89
CA THR A 500 -22.46 27.34 -36.57
C THR A 500 -22.19 27.04 -38.04
N LEU A 501 -23.02 26.17 -38.62
CA LEU A 501 -23.09 25.97 -40.06
C LEU A 501 -24.56 25.92 -40.48
N THR A 502 -24.90 26.70 -41.50
CA THR A 502 -26.24 26.67 -42.11
C THR A 502 -26.22 25.78 -43.34
N LEU A 503 -27.10 24.77 -43.35
CA LEU A 503 -27.25 23.78 -44.41
C LEU A 503 -28.61 23.94 -45.07
N LYS A 504 -28.65 23.85 -46.41
CA LYS A 504 -29.92 23.82 -47.15
C LYS A 504 -30.55 22.44 -47.06
N PHE A 505 -31.85 22.39 -46.76
CA PHE A 505 -32.65 21.18 -46.75
C PHE A 505 -33.65 21.24 -47.91
N ASP A 506 -33.32 20.56 -49.02
CA ASP A 506 -34.12 20.61 -50.24
C ASP A 506 -35.47 19.89 -50.05
N MET A 507 -36.55 20.65 -49.92
CA MET A 507 -37.92 20.18 -49.75
C MET A 507 -38.88 21.33 -50.05
N ASP A 508 -39.85 21.11 -50.94
CA ASP A 508 -40.97 22.04 -51.12
C ASP A 508 -41.83 22.05 -49.85
N TRP A 509 -41.79 23.16 -49.11
CA TRP A 509 -42.48 23.31 -47.84
C TRP A 509 -43.84 24.01 -47.96
N THR A 510 -44.21 24.51 -49.14
CA THR A 510 -45.44 25.31 -49.33
C THR A 510 -46.72 24.52 -49.04
N GLY A 511 -46.71 23.21 -49.31
CA GLY A 511 -47.81 22.29 -48.99
C GLY A 511 -47.95 21.97 -47.49
N HIS A 512 -47.01 22.40 -46.66
CA HIS A 512 -46.91 22.09 -45.23
C HIS A 512 -47.07 23.32 -44.33
N MET A 513 -47.55 24.44 -44.89
CA MET A 513 -47.71 25.70 -44.17
C MET A 513 -48.56 25.57 -42.89
N GLY A 514 -48.02 26.06 -41.77
CA GLY A 514 -48.63 25.98 -40.44
C GLY A 514 -48.55 24.60 -39.77
N GLU A 515 -47.93 23.60 -40.41
CA GLU A 515 -47.62 22.32 -39.77
C GLU A 515 -46.39 22.46 -38.85
N ILE A 516 -46.31 21.62 -37.81
CA ILE A 516 -45.11 21.46 -37.00
C ILE A 516 -44.33 20.26 -37.54
N ILE A 517 -43.08 20.49 -37.93
CA ILE A 517 -42.14 19.47 -38.37
C ILE A 517 -41.07 19.22 -37.29
N GLU A 518 -40.49 18.01 -37.27
CA GLU A 518 -39.35 17.68 -36.41
C GLU A 518 -38.08 17.50 -37.26
N VAL A 519 -37.07 18.33 -37.02
CA VAL A 519 -35.79 18.28 -37.73
C VAL A 519 -34.72 17.69 -36.82
N GLN A 520 -33.87 16.81 -37.33
CA GLN A 520 -32.79 16.19 -36.55
C GLN A 520 -31.53 16.06 -37.39
N ALA A 521 -30.37 16.42 -36.83
CA ALA A 521 -29.08 16.29 -37.49
C ALA A 521 -28.30 15.10 -36.93
N TYR A 522 -27.63 14.37 -37.83
CA TYR A 522 -26.83 13.18 -37.56
C TYR A 522 -25.39 13.45 -37.99
N PHE A 523 -24.45 12.93 -37.21
CA PHE A 523 -23.03 13.24 -37.33
C PHE A 523 -22.19 12.03 -37.73
N LEU A 524 -21.06 12.27 -38.39
CA LEU A 524 -20.08 11.24 -38.75
C LEU A 524 -19.60 10.46 -37.52
N GLN A 525 -19.51 11.16 -36.40
CA GLN A 525 -19.04 10.64 -35.12
C GLN A 525 -20.05 9.70 -34.43
N ASP A 526 -21.10 9.23 -35.12
CA ASP A 526 -22.07 8.25 -34.59
C ASP A 526 -22.96 8.76 -33.43
N PHE A 527 -23.36 10.03 -33.48
CA PHE A 527 -24.39 10.61 -32.61
C PHE A 527 -25.33 11.54 -33.40
N GLU A 528 -26.38 12.03 -32.73
CA GLU A 528 -27.40 12.89 -33.30
C GLU A 528 -27.84 14.00 -32.34
N THR A 529 -28.43 15.07 -32.86
CA THR A 529 -29.07 16.10 -32.03
C THR A 529 -30.37 15.57 -31.44
N SER A 530 -30.88 16.24 -30.40
CA SER A 530 -32.30 16.12 -30.07
C SER A 530 -33.16 16.64 -31.25
N PRO A 531 -34.37 16.09 -31.48
CA PRO A 531 -35.30 16.63 -32.47
C PRO A 531 -35.66 18.10 -32.17
N PHE A 532 -35.63 18.95 -33.19
CA PHE A 532 -36.00 20.35 -33.14
C PHE A 532 -37.38 20.53 -33.79
N SER A 533 -38.36 21.00 -33.03
CA SER A 533 -39.69 21.28 -33.56
C SER A 533 -39.74 22.68 -34.18
N ALA A 534 -40.11 22.77 -35.46
CA ALA A 534 -40.28 24.03 -36.18
C ALA A 534 -41.69 24.13 -36.76
N GLU A 535 -42.32 25.28 -36.64
CA GLU A 535 -43.57 25.59 -37.35
C GLU A 535 -43.21 26.10 -38.75
N VAL A 536 -43.85 25.55 -39.79
CA VAL A 536 -43.60 25.94 -41.18
C VAL A 536 -44.27 27.29 -41.45
N VAL A 537 -43.54 28.36 -41.16
CA VAL A 537 -43.94 29.74 -41.44
C VAL A 537 -42.74 30.52 -42.01
N PRO A 538 -42.92 31.25 -43.13
CA PRO A 538 -41.84 32.02 -43.72
C PRO A 538 -41.43 33.21 -42.85
N GLU A 539 -40.14 33.49 -42.82
CA GLU A 539 -39.60 34.70 -42.21
C GLU A 539 -39.97 35.93 -43.06
N PHE A 540 -40.65 36.91 -42.44
CA PHE A 540 -40.91 38.20 -43.08
C PHE A 540 -39.66 39.09 -43.04
N SER A 541 -39.00 39.27 -44.18
CA SER A 541 -37.89 40.22 -44.30
C SER A 541 -38.43 41.66 -44.30
N PHE A 542 -38.44 42.33 -43.15
CA PHE A 542 -38.60 43.79 -43.11
C PHE A 542 -37.27 44.44 -43.48
N THR A 543 -37.10 44.79 -44.77
CA THR A 543 -36.04 45.72 -45.17
C THR A 543 -36.40 47.13 -44.69
N LEU A 544 -35.95 47.51 -43.49
CA LEU A 544 -36.08 48.88 -43.02
C LEU A 544 -35.08 49.75 -43.81
N LEU A 545 -35.57 50.40 -44.88
CA LEU A 545 -34.86 51.47 -45.57
C LEU A 545 -34.59 52.61 -44.56
N LEU A 546 -33.34 52.72 -44.12
CA LEU A 546 -32.83 53.83 -43.31
C LEU A 546 -32.92 55.14 -44.10
N ILE A 547 -34.03 55.86 -43.95
CA ILE A 547 -34.12 57.28 -44.29
C ILE A 547 -33.66 58.06 -43.07
N THR A 548 -32.57 58.80 -43.26
CA THR A 548 -32.02 59.80 -42.37
C THR A 548 -33.04 60.88 -42.05
N PHE A 549 -33.38 61.09 -40.78
CA PHE A 549 -33.73 62.43 -40.28
C PHE A 549 -33.32 62.62 -38.82
N ILE A 550 -32.61 63.72 -38.62
CA ILE A 550 -32.14 64.30 -37.37
C ILE A 550 -33.35 64.79 -36.56
N SER A 551 -33.47 64.39 -35.30
CA SER A 551 -33.60 65.31 -34.14
C SER A 551 -34.10 64.56 -32.90
N ALA A 552 -33.52 64.92 -31.76
CA ALA A 552 -33.89 64.44 -30.44
C ALA A 552 -35.30 64.91 -30.05
N SER A 553 -36.15 64.00 -29.55
CA SER A 553 -36.95 64.15 -28.32
C SER A 553 -37.97 63.00 -28.13
N LEU A 554 -37.95 62.45 -26.91
CA LEU A 554 -39.09 61.88 -26.16
C LEU A 554 -39.59 60.43 -26.40
N ILE A 555 -39.31 59.63 -25.36
CA ILE A 555 -40.02 58.49 -24.73
C ILE A 555 -41.54 58.36 -25.05
N VAL A 556 -42.03 57.13 -25.29
CA VAL A 556 -43.17 56.44 -24.59
C VAL A 556 -43.58 55.11 -25.29
N ALA A 557 -43.44 54.01 -24.53
CA ALA A 557 -44.30 52.82 -24.36
C ALA A 557 -44.74 51.85 -25.50
N ILE A 558 -45.00 50.60 -25.05
CA ILE A 558 -45.78 49.48 -25.63
C ILE A 558 -44.86 48.44 -26.34
N LEU A 559 -44.54 47.24 -25.81
CA LEU A 559 -45.38 46.19 -25.23
C LEU A 559 -44.73 45.36 -24.10
N LYS A 560 -45.58 45.02 -23.15
CA LYS A 560 -45.39 44.17 -21.98
C LYS A 560 -46.28 42.93 -22.16
N LYS A 561 -45.71 41.71 -22.20
CA LYS A 561 -46.31 40.39 -21.86
C LYS A 561 -45.42 39.29 -22.50
N ARG A 562 -44.90 38.25 -21.86
CA ARG A 562 -45.13 37.60 -20.55
C ARG A 562 -43.80 36.96 -20.14
N SER A 563 -43.27 37.25 -18.94
CA SER A 563 -42.44 36.29 -18.21
C SER A 563 -43.19 35.92 -16.93
N ARG A 564 -43.49 34.63 -16.77
CA ARG A 564 -43.99 34.08 -15.51
C ARG A 564 -42.77 33.63 -14.71
N LYS A 565 -42.62 34.27 -13.54
CA LYS A 565 -41.74 33.87 -12.43
C LYS A 565 -41.91 32.39 -12.09
N TYR A 566 -40.79 31.72 -11.82
CA TYR A 566 -40.68 30.79 -10.70
C TYR A 566 -39.49 31.22 -9.84
N LYS A 567 -39.74 31.52 -8.57
CA LYS A 567 -38.77 31.56 -7.48
C LYS A 567 -39.32 30.63 -6.41
N GLY A 568 -38.54 29.63 -6.02
CA GLY A 568 -38.70 28.90 -4.78
C GLY A 568 -37.31 28.58 -4.25
N LYS A 569 -36.97 29.15 -3.09
CA LYS A 569 -35.94 28.62 -2.19
C LYS A 569 -36.63 27.53 -1.35
N ILE A 570 -36.07 26.33 -1.31
CA ILE A 570 -35.45 25.70 -0.13
C ILE A 570 -34.21 24.98 -0.66
#